data_AF-A0A059LRL5-F1
#
_entry.id   AF-A0A059LRL5-F1
#
_cell.length_a   1.000
_cell.length_b   1.000
_cell.length_c   1.000
_cell.angle_alpha   90.00
_cell.angle_beta   90.00
_cell.angle_gamma   90.00
#
_symmetry.space_group_name_H-M   'P 1'
#
loop_
_entity.id
_entity.type
_entity.pdbx_description
1 polymer ?
#
loop_
_entity_poly.entity_id
_entity_poly.type
_entity_poly.pdbx_seq_one_letter_code
_entity_poly.pdbx_strand_id
1 'polypeptide(L)'
;EAHAALPETVAPSPAALVWKGRALLPAGQDGVSITIFDQEPTSIIAYALASGAYKQYVQEAISSINQGDGEAGEAHVKAKAALPEELFSTSVLYSESPLHCQFTVQDGSSDAPATLQVTAYYAPQFHEFRKEFLDGGDAAFVASLSRCMQWESKGGKSNVYFAKTRDDRLIVKQLSKAEKQSILEFIPAYFKYLGTAREAGQESCLARILGVYQVHITWQGKEHGGGSVSSGKDVVMELLIMENFFYGRSIQRVYDLKGSERDRYVVENPKAIGAVLLDENLKEMNLSSPTVVGPYAFGRLQRAVWSDTGFLSNVGVMDYSLLVGVDKTKHELVIGIIDFIRQVQDG
;
A
#
# COMPACT_ATOMS: atom_id res chain seq x y z
N GLU A 1 -53.70 -28.40 -18.37
CA GLU A 1 -53.40 -26.98 -18.65
C GLU A 1 -53.07 -26.32 -17.31
N ALA A 2 -51.91 -25.73 -17.01
CA ALA A 2 -50.72 -25.41 -17.78
C ALA A 2 -49.50 -25.59 -16.84
N HIS A 3 -48.45 -26.25 -17.34
CA HIS A 3 -47.13 -26.23 -16.71
C HIS A 3 -46.51 -24.86 -16.96
N ALA A 4 -46.34 -24.05 -15.92
CA ALA A 4 -45.56 -22.82 -16.01
C ALA A 4 -44.06 -23.19 -15.96
N ALA A 5 -43.40 -23.09 -17.11
CA ALA A 5 -41.96 -23.24 -17.22
C ALA A 5 -41.26 -22.13 -16.42
N LEU A 6 -40.25 -22.51 -15.64
CA LEU A 6 -39.32 -21.59 -15.01
C LEU A 6 -38.56 -20.81 -16.10
N PRO A 7 -38.30 -19.51 -15.91
CA PRO A 7 -37.50 -18.76 -16.88
C PRO A 7 -36.08 -19.34 -16.92
N GLU A 8 -35.65 -19.77 -18.10
CA GLU A 8 -34.26 -20.13 -18.36
C GLU A 8 -33.40 -18.91 -18.04
N THR A 9 -32.67 -18.98 -16.93
CA THR A 9 -31.58 -18.07 -16.64
C THR A 9 -30.53 -18.33 -17.71
N VAL A 10 -30.42 -17.41 -18.68
CA VAL A 10 -29.28 -17.36 -19.59
C VAL A 10 -28.03 -17.21 -18.72
N ALA A 11 -27.33 -18.32 -18.51
CA ALA A 11 -26.03 -18.29 -17.86
C ALA A 11 -25.14 -17.38 -18.72
N PRO A 12 -24.49 -16.36 -18.14
CA PRO A 12 -23.50 -15.60 -18.89
C PRO A 12 -22.46 -16.60 -19.38
N SER A 13 -22.32 -16.67 -20.71
CA SER A 13 -21.23 -17.41 -21.37
C SER A 13 -19.93 -17.06 -20.65
N PRO A 14 -19.09 -18.05 -20.27
CA PRO A 14 -17.76 -17.76 -19.79
C PRO A 14 -17.00 -17.17 -20.99
N ALA A 15 -17.06 -15.84 -21.14
CA ALA A 15 -16.00 -15.13 -21.83
C ALA A 15 -14.76 -15.50 -21.04
N ALA A 16 -13.98 -16.44 -21.58
CA ALA A 16 -12.72 -16.84 -21.00
C ALA A 16 -11.96 -15.54 -20.72
N LEU A 17 -11.76 -15.23 -19.44
CA LEU A 17 -10.81 -14.20 -19.05
C LEU A 17 -9.46 -14.71 -19.57
N VAL A 18 -9.11 -14.30 -20.79
CA VAL A 18 -7.79 -14.53 -21.34
C VAL A 18 -6.88 -13.58 -20.58
N TRP A 19 -6.28 -14.09 -19.50
CA TRP A 19 -5.21 -13.42 -18.78
C TRP A 19 -4.02 -13.31 -19.74
N LYS A 20 -3.95 -12.24 -20.55
CA LYS A 20 -2.80 -11.97 -21.41
C LYS A 20 -1.64 -11.47 -20.53
N GLY A 21 -1.03 -12.39 -19.79
CA GLY A 21 0.23 -12.13 -19.11
C GLY A 21 1.35 -11.98 -20.14
N ARG A 22 2.24 -11.00 -19.96
CA ARG A 22 3.46 -10.86 -20.78
C ARG A 22 4.51 -11.83 -20.24
N ALA A 23 4.59 -13.00 -20.85
CA ALA A 23 5.52 -14.08 -20.46
C ALA A 23 6.92 -13.94 -21.09
N LEU A 24 7.20 -12.85 -21.82
CA LEU A 24 8.41 -12.70 -22.64
C LEU A 24 9.47 -11.77 -22.04
N LEU A 25 9.24 -11.24 -20.84
CA LEU A 25 10.22 -10.39 -20.18
C LEU A 25 11.33 -11.24 -19.52
N PRO A 26 12.59 -10.79 -19.53
CA PRO A 26 13.70 -11.51 -18.90
C PRO A 26 13.41 -11.87 -17.44
N ALA A 27 13.89 -13.03 -17.00
CA ALA A 27 13.85 -13.37 -15.58
C ALA A 27 14.59 -12.31 -14.75
N GLY A 28 14.06 -11.99 -13.58
CA GLY A 28 14.74 -11.16 -12.59
C GLY A 28 16.00 -11.83 -12.05
N GLN A 29 16.69 -11.11 -11.15
CA GLN A 29 17.87 -11.67 -10.48
C GLN A 29 17.48 -12.93 -9.69
N ASP A 30 18.38 -13.91 -9.63
CA ASP A 30 18.20 -15.20 -8.95
C ASP A 30 17.19 -16.14 -9.64
N GLY A 31 16.88 -15.91 -10.92
CA GLY A 31 15.97 -16.76 -11.70
C GLY A 31 14.48 -16.56 -11.39
N VAL A 32 14.14 -15.51 -10.63
CA VAL A 32 12.74 -15.17 -10.31
C VAL A 32 12.03 -14.65 -11.54
N SER A 33 11.07 -15.42 -12.07
CA SER A 33 10.24 -15.02 -13.19
C SER A 33 8.93 -14.39 -12.70
N ILE A 34 8.70 -13.12 -13.01
CA ILE A 34 7.47 -12.40 -12.69
C ILE A 34 6.70 -12.13 -13.97
N THR A 35 5.51 -12.71 -14.10
CA THR A 35 4.61 -12.42 -15.21
C THR A 35 3.94 -11.07 -14.98
N ILE A 36 4.02 -10.20 -15.99
CA ILE A 36 3.30 -8.92 -15.98
C ILE A 36 1.89 -9.11 -16.51
N PHE A 37 0.89 -8.56 -15.82
CA PHE A 37 -0.50 -8.56 -16.23
C PHE A 37 -0.97 -7.12 -16.45
N ASP A 38 -1.51 -6.84 -17.63
CA ASP A 38 -1.84 -5.47 -18.07
C ASP A 38 -2.84 -4.74 -17.17
N GLN A 39 -3.70 -5.47 -16.46
CA GLN A 39 -4.72 -4.91 -15.57
C GLN A 39 -4.28 -4.87 -14.09
N GLU A 40 -3.05 -5.29 -13.81
CA GLU A 40 -2.50 -5.38 -12.46
C GLU A 40 -1.17 -4.64 -12.41
N PRO A 41 -1.20 -3.31 -12.21
CA PRO A 41 0.00 -2.49 -12.18
C PRO A 41 0.98 -2.94 -11.07
N THR A 42 0.51 -3.66 -10.05
CA THR A 42 1.39 -4.26 -9.03
C THR A 42 2.35 -5.29 -9.61
N SER A 43 1.95 -6.03 -10.65
CA SER A 43 2.83 -7.01 -11.31
C SER A 43 4.00 -6.34 -12.05
N ILE A 44 3.79 -5.12 -12.59
CA ILE A 44 4.84 -4.29 -13.20
C ILE A 44 5.81 -3.80 -12.13
N ILE A 45 5.29 -3.36 -10.98
CA ILE A 45 6.11 -2.97 -9.82
C ILE A 45 6.92 -4.18 -9.34
N ALA A 46 6.29 -5.34 -9.15
CA ALA A 46 6.95 -6.56 -8.70
C ALA A 46 8.10 -6.95 -9.64
N TYR A 47 7.88 -6.90 -10.96
CA TYR A 47 8.90 -7.14 -11.97
C TYR A 47 10.08 -6.15 -11.86
N ALA A 48 9.80 -4.85 -11.72
CA ALA A 48 10.83 -3.83 -11.55
C ALA A 48 11.68 -4.09 -10.29
N LEU A 49 11.05 -4.41 -9.16
CA LEU A 49 11.71 -4.69 -7.88
C LEU A 49 12.54 -5.98 -7.90
N ALA A 50 12.13 -6.98 -8.71
CA ALA A 50 12.89 -8.21 -8.88
C ALA A 50 14.08 -8.07 -9.85
N SER A 51 14.16 -6.97 -10.59
CA SER A 51 15.23 -6.75 -11.57
C SER A 51 16.59 -6.59 -10.88
N GLY A 52 17.64 -7.09 -11.53
CA GLY A 52 19.02 -6.92 -11.04
C GLY A 52 19.44 -5.45 -10.96
N ALA A 53 18.98 -4.63 -11.90
CA ALA A 53 19.25 -3.19 -11.92
C ALA A 53 18.69 -2.48 -10.67
N TYR A 54 17.44 -2.79 -10.28
CA TYR A 54 16.85 -2.23 -9.07
C TYR A 54 17.60 -2.69 -7.81
N LYS A 55 17.86 -4.00 -7.69
CA LYS A 55 18.59 -4.56 -6.54
C LYS A 55 19.98 -3.94 -6.40
N GLN A 56 20.72 -3.80 -7.51
CA GLN A 56 22.03 -3.16 -7.53
C GLN A 56 21.96 -1.70 -7.08
N TYR A 57 21.05 -0.91 -7.65
CA TYR A 57 20.85 0.49 -7.25
C TYR A 57 20.60 0.63 -5.74
N VAL A 58 19.71 -0.19 -5.19
CA VAL A 58 19.38 -0.14 -3.75
C VAL A 58 20.61 -0.47 -2.90
N GLN A 59 21.39 -1.48 -3.27
CA GLN A 59 22.60 -1.86 -2.52
C GLN A 59 23.69 -0.78 -2.58
N GLU A 60 23.90 -0.16 -3.75
CA GLU A 60 24.85 0.95 -3.91
C GLU A 60 24.41 2.17 -3.09
N ALA A 61 23.12 2.52 -3.13
CA ALA A 61 22.55 3.62 -2.36
C ALA A 61 22.69 3.41 -0.84
N ILE A 62 22.37 2.21 -0.35
CA ILE A 62 22.54 1.84 1.07
C ILE A 62 24.02 1.94 1.48
N SER A 63 24.91 1.42 0.64
CA SER A 63 26.36 1.45 0.90
C SER A 63 26.89 2.88 0.98
N SER A 64 26.44 3.76 0.08
CA SER A 64 26.82 5.18 0.06
C SER A 64 26.34 5.93 1.31
N ILE A 65 25.08 5.72 1.72
CA ILE A 65 24.53 6.34 2.94
C ILE A 65 25.33 5.89 4.17
N ASN A 66 25.65 4.61 4.26
CA ASN A 66 26.37 4.05 5.41
C ASN A 66 27.84 4.51 5.50
N GLN A 67 28.44 4.89 4.37
CA GLN A 67 29.80 5.41 4.31
C GLN A 67 29.87 6.93 4.58
N GLY A 68 28.74 7.64 4.52
CA GLY A 68 28.66 9.07 4.85
C GLY A 68 29.10 10.01 3.72
N ASP A 69 29.10 9.55 2.46
CA ASP A 69 29.56 10.31 1.29
C ASP A 69 28.54 11.38 0.77
N GLY A 70 27.77 11.99 1.68
CA GLY A 70 26.89 13.13 1.38
C GLY A 70 27.14 14.30 2.35
N GLU A 71 27.69 15.41 1.84
CA GLU A 71 27.91 16.70 2.53
C GLU A 71 26.62 17.25 3.21
N ALA A 72 26.57 17.95 4.34
CA ALA A 72 27.51 18.40 5.38
C ALA A 72 26.72 18.81 6.66
N GLY A 73 27.29 18.64 7.86
CA GLY A 73 26.76 19.22 9.11
C GLY A 73 27.18 18.46 10.37
N GLU A 74 28.16 19.00 11.12
CA GLU A 74 28.84 18.38 12.26
C GLU A 74 27.93 18.01 13.46
N ALA A 75 28.08 16.78 13.97
CA ALA A 75 28.24 16.51 15.41
C ALA A 75 28.88 15.11 15.65
N HIS A 76 29.84 15.08 16.57
CA HIS A 76 30.76 13.99 16.86
C HIS A 76 30.17 12.93 17.84
N VAL A 77 30.60 11.66 17.68
CA VAL A 77 30.66 10.49 18.61
C VAL A 77 29.33 9.80 19.01
N LYS A 78 29.17 8.46 19.02
CA LYS A 78 30.11 7.32 19.19
C LYS A 78 29.76 6.11 18.32
N ALA A 79 30.80 5.37 17.92
CA ALA A 79 30.70 4.00 17.43
C ALA A 79 29.79 3.17 18.34
N LYS A 80 28.61 2.81 17.85
CA LYS A 80 27.84 1.72 18.43
C LYS A 80 28.63 0.45 18.13
N ALA A 81 28.89 -0.34 19.18
CA ALA A 81 29.37 -1.71 19.06
C ALA A 81 28.62 -2.41 17.93
N ALA A 82 29.33 -3.25 17.15
CA ALA A 82 28.72 -4.06 16.10
C ALA A 82 27.47 -4.74 16.66
N LEU A 83 26.33 -4.20 16.28
CA LEU A 83 25.04 -4.80 16.56
C LEU A 83 24.99 -6.10 15.74
N PRO A 84 24.31 -7.15 16.22
CA PRO A 84 24.11 -8.37 15.45
C PRO A 84 23.66 -8.02 14.03
N GLU A 85 24.04 -8.82 13.04
CA GLU A 85 23.73 -8.66 11.60
C GLU A 85 22.22 -8.55 11.25
N GLU A 86 21.34 -8.42 12.25
CA GLU A 86 19.88 -8.43 12.13
C GLU A 86 19.18 -7.11 12.51
N LEU A 87 19.90 -6.02 12.78
CA LEU A 87 19.28 -4.71 13.02
C LEU A 87 19.28 -3.85 11.75
N PHE A 88 18.10 -3.38 11.34
CA PHE A 88 17.88 -2.50 10.19
C PHE A 88 18.75 -1.23 10.24
N SER A 89 19.09 -0.71 9.06
CA SER A 89 19.99 0.43 8.94
C SER A 89 19.26 1.73 9.27
N THR A 90 19.32 2.18 10.53
CA THR A 90 18.72 3.46 10.96
C THR A 90 19.27 4.66 10.21
N SER A 91 20.55 4.63 9.84
CA SER A 91 21.19 5.61 8.94
C SER A 91 20.46 5.77 7.61
N VAL A 92 20.06 4.66 7.00
CA VAL A 92 19.29 4.65 5.74
C VAL A 92 17.86 5.09 6.01
N LEU A 93 17.20 4.48 6.99
CA LEU A 93 15.79 4.75 7.27
C LEU A 93 15.54 6.22 7.66
N TYR A 94 16.50 6.85 8.35
CA TYR A 94 16.43 8.26 8.79
C TYR A 94 17.07 9.22 7.79
N SER A 95 17.59 8.73 6.66
CA SER A 95 18.14 9.60 5.62
C SER A 95 17.05 10.47 5.01
N GLU A 96 17.27 11.77 5.03
CA GLU A 96 16.40 12.77 4.39
C GLU A 96 16.61 12.84 2.86
N SER A 97 17.61 12.13 2.33
CA SER A 97 17.89 12.14 0.88
C SER A 97 16.80 11.40 0.11
N PRO A 98 16.10 12.06 -0.84
CA PRO A 98 15.00 11.46 -1.60
C PRO A 98 15.54 10.58 -2.73
N LEU A 99 16.13 9.43 -2.38
CA LEU A 99 16.70 8.50 -3.35
C LEU A 99 15.59 7.71 -4.05
N HIS A 100 15.39 7.99 -5.34
CA HIS A 100 14.38 7.36 -6.18
C HIS A 100 15.03 6.48 -7.23
N CYS A 101 14.45 5.31 -7.48
CA CYS A 101 14.90 4.41 -8.53
C CYS A 101 13.91 4.43 -9.70
N GLN A 102 14.38 4.77 -10.90
CA GLN A 102 13.58 4.62 -12.12
C GLN A 102 14.06 3.38 -12.87
N PHE A 103 13.12 2.51 -13.18
CA PHE A 103 13.31 1.31 -13.96
C PHE A 103 12.48 1.39 -15.23
N THR A 104 13.07 1.08 -16.39
CA THR A 104 12.37 1.06 -17.67
C THR A 104 12.67 -0.24 -18.40
N VAL A 105 11.63 -0.88 -18.93
CA VAL A 105 11.74 -2.07 -19.76
C VAL A 105 10.83 -1.94 -20.99
N GLN A 106 11.33 -2.36 -22.14
CA GLN A 106 10.51 -2.49 -23.34
C GLN A 106 9.97 -3.91 -23.41
N ASP A 107 8.65 -4.05 -23.56
CA ASP A 107 8.05 -5.34 -23.87
C ASP A 107 8.24 -5.66 -25.35
N GLY A 108 8.90 -6.79 -25.62
CA GLY A 108 9.12 -7.34 -26.95
C GLY A 108 7.92 -8.10 -27.53
N SER A 109 6.75 -8.09 -26.87
CA SER A 109 5.53 -8.72 -27.40
C SER A 109 5.14 -8.18 -28.78
N SER A 110 4.88 -9.09 -29.72
CA SER A 110 4.43 -8.77 -31.08
C SER A 110 2.97 -8.28 -31.15
N ASP A 111 2.17 -8.61 -30.13
CA ASP A 111 0.72 -8.34 -30.15
C ASP A 111 0.37 -6.93 -29.69
N ALA A 112 1.10 -6.41 -28.69
CA ALA A 112 0.90 -5.10 -28.10
C ALA A 112 2.17 -4.59 -27.40
N PRO A 113 3.23 -4.24 -28.16
CA PRO A 113 4.48 -3.77 -27.58
C PRO A 113 4.24 -2.51 -26.73
N ALA A 114 4.90 -2.42 -25.59
CA ALA A 114 4.77 -1.31 -24.67
C ALA A 114 6.09 -1.04 -23.95
N THR A 115 6.36 0.23 -23.68
CA THR A 115 7.40 0.62 -22.73
C THR A 115 6.77 0.71 -21.35
N LEU A 116 7.32 -0.04 -20.40
CA LEU A 116 6.91 -0.04 -19.01
C LEU A 116 7.96 0.68 -18.20
N GLN A 117 7.57 1.73 -17.48
CA GLN A 117 8.44 2.48 -16.60
C GLN A 117 7.87 2.50 -15.18
N VAL A 118 8.72 2.24 -14.19
CA VAL A 118 8.38 2.30 -12.77
C VAL A 118 9.35 3.24 -12.08
N THR A 119 8.82 4.23 -11.36
CA THR A 119 9.60 5.03 -10.41
C THR A 119 9.25 4.55 -9.00
N ALA A 120 10.22 3.98 -8.29
CA ALA A 120 10.12 3.65 -6.87
C ALA A 120 10.68 4.82 -6.05
N TYR A 121 9.81 5.51 -5.31
CA TYR A 121 10.21 6.63 -4.46
C TYR A 121 10.80 6.12 -3.14
N TYR A 122 11.79 6.84 -2.59
CA TYR A 122 12.54 6.46 -1.37
C TYR A 122 12.94 4.98 -1.35
N ALA A 123 13.49 4.49 -2.47
CA ALA A 123 13.71 3.07 -2.72
C ALA A 123 14.56 2.37 -1.63
N PRO A 124 15.73 2.89 -1.20
CA PRO A 124 16.51 2.24 -0.16
C PRO A 124 15.84 2.33 1.22
N GLN A 125 15.14 3.43 1.54
CA GLN A 125 14.44 3.54 2.82
C GLN A 125 13.27 2.56 2.92
N PHE A 126 12.45 2.42 1.88
CA PHE A 126 11.38 1.43 1.88
C PHE A 126 11.91 0.00 1.87
N HIS A 127 13.08 -0.26 1.27
CA HIS A 127 13.74 -1.57 1.36
C HIS A 127 14.09 -1.92 2.82
N GLU A 128 14.74 -1.00 3.53
CA GLU A 128 15.05 -1.19 4.96
C GLU A 128 13.79 -1.24 5.83
N PHE A 129 12.79 -0.40 5.53
CA PHE A 129 11.51 -0.41 6.22
C PHE A 129 10.80 -1.76 6.08
N ARG A 130 10.79 -2.36 4.88
CA ARG A 130 10.18 -3.67 4.67
C ARG A 130 10.95 -4.78 5.36
N LYS A 131 12.29 -4.73 5.42
CA LYS A 131 13.06 -5.71 6.22
C LYS A 131 12.64 -5.70 7.69
N GLU A 132 12.41 -4.51 8.25
CA GLU A 132 12.08 -4.38 9.67
C GLU A 132 10.62 -4.69 9.99
N PHE A 133 9.69 -4.26 9.15
CA PHE A 133 8.28 -4.24 9.48
C PHE A 133 7.42 -5.25 8.72
N LEU A 134 7.99 -5.97 7.74
CA LEU A 134 7.28 -6.97 6.96
C LEU A 134 7.97 -8.33 7.08
N ASP A 135 7.23 -9.33 7.58
CA ASP A 135 7.74 -10.71 7.65
C ASP A 135 8.13 -11.21 6.25
N GLY A 136 9.40 -11.57 6.09
CA GLY A 136 10.00 -11.98 4.81
C GLY A 136 10.45 -10.84 3.90
N GLY A 137 10.37 -9.58 4.36
CA GLY A 137 10.93 -8.40 3.73
C GLY A 137 10.55 -8.20 2.27
N ASP A 138 11.50 -7.72 1.46
CA ASP A 138 11.30 -7.46 0.03
C ASP A 138 10.87 -8.69 -0.76
N ALA A 139 11.36 -9.88 -0.41
CA ALA A 139 11.00 -11.11 -1.12
C ALA A 139 9.50 -11.42 -0.96
N ALA A 140 8.98 -11.33 0.27
CA ALA A 140 7.55 -11.50 0.54
C ALA A 140 6.73 -10.39 -0.13
N PHE A 141 7.20 -9.14 -0.06
CA PHE A 141 6.53 -8.00 -0.68
C PHE A 141 6.37 -8.17 -2.21
N VAL A 142 7.46 -8.51 -2.90
CA VAL A 142 7.46 -8.75 -4.35
C VAL A 142 6.56 -9.92 -4.73
N ALA A 143 6.57 -11.00 -3.94
CA ALA A 143 5.69 -12.14 -4.15
C ALA A 143 4.21 -11.73 -4.04
N SER A 144 3.83 -10.96 -3.02
CA SER A 144 2.47 -10.46 -2.84
C SER A 144 2.04 -9.56 -4.02
N LEU A 145 2.91 -8.66 -4.49
CA LEU A 145 2.61 -7.74 -5.58
C LEU A 145 2.44 -8.41 -6.95
N SER A 146 2.97 -9.62 -7.13
CA SER A 146 2.89 -10.35 -8.41
C SER A 146 1.47 -10.54 -8.94
N ARG A 147 0.47 -10.56 -8.05
CA ARG A 147 -0.95 -10.72 -8.38
C ARG A 147 -1.82 -9.84 -7.48
N CYS A 148 -2.69 -9.05 -8.09
CA CYS A 148 -3.72 -8.31 -7.37
C CYS A 148 -5.11 -8.52 -7.97
N MET A 149 -6.11 -8.05 -7.25
CA MET A 149 -7.49 -7.97 -7.70
C MET A 149 -8.00 -6.57 -7.41
N GLN A 150 -8.53 -5.90 -8.43
CA GLN A 150 -9.18 -4.62 -8.26
C GLN A 150 -10.44 -4.80 -7.40
N TRP A 151 -10.59 -3.92 -6.43
CA TRP A 151 -11.79 -3.78 -5.61
C TRP A 151 -12.64 -2.68 -6.25
N GLU A 152 -13.91 -2.94 -6.56
CA GLU A 152 -14.89 -1.88 -6.86
C GLU A 152 -15.51 -1.33 -5.57
N SER A 153 -15.22 -0.07 -5.23
CA SER A 153 -15.72 0.54 -4.01
C SER A 153 -17.22 0.81 -4.13
N LYS A 154 -18.04 -0.01 -3.49
CA LYS A 154 -19.46 0.30 -3.29
C LYS A 154 -19.54 1.45 -2.28
N GLY A 155 -19.78 2.67 -2.74
CA GLY A 155 -20.16 3.80 -1.87
C GLY A 155 -19.15 4.94 -1.69
N GLY A 156 -18.12 5.07 -2.52
CA GLY A 156 -17.24 6.25 -2.51
C GLY A 156 -17.68 7.33 -3.52
N LYS A 157 -17.63 8.62 -3.13
CA LYS A 157 -17.77 9.75 -4.09
C LYS A 157 -16.65 9.80 -5.14
N SER A 158 -15.61 8.97 -5.02
CA SER A 158 -14.40 9.04 -5.83
C SER A 158 -14.12 7.71 -6.54
N ASN A 159 -14.01 7.78 -7.87
CA ASN A 159 -13.65 6.69 -8.78
C ASN A 159 -12.14 6.35 -8.69
N VAL A 160 -11.62 6.22 -7.47
CA VAL A 160 -10.20 5.97 -7.19
C VAL A 160 -9.95 4.48 -7.34
N TYR A 161 -8.91 4.11 -8.08
CA TYR A 161 -8.49 2.72 -8.19
C TYR A 161 -8.03 2.20 -6.82
N PHE A 162 -8.67 1.13 -6.37
CA PHE A 162 -8.24 0.33 -5.23
C PHE A 162 -8.05 -1.10 -5.69
N ALA A 163 -6.99 -1.74 -5.20
CA ALA A 163 -6.78 -3.16 -5.39
C ALA A 163 -6.24 -3.78 -4.11
N LYS A 164 -6.28 -5.10 -4.07
CA LYS A 164 -5.75 -5.91 -2.99
C LYS A 164 -4.92 -7.04 -3.58
N THR A 165 -3.79 -7.38 -2.96
CA THR A 165 -3.01 -8.54 -3.41
C THR A 165 -3.81 -9.83 -3.21
N ARG A 166 -3.59 -10.83 -4.07
CA ARG A 166 -4.39 -12.08 -4.04
C ARG A 166 -4.18 -12.91 -2.76
N ASP A 167 -3.04 -12.74 -2.11
CA ASP A 167 -2.75 -13.33 -0.82
C ASP A 167 -3.33 -12.52 0.36
N ASP A 168 -4.10 -11.47 0.07
CA ASP A 168 -4.81 -10.64 1.04
C ASP A 168 -3.90 -9.78 1.93
N ARG A 169 -2.59 -9.75 1.69
CA ARG A 169 -1.61 -9.09 2.58
C ARG A 169 -1.54 -7.58 2.43
N LEU A 170 -1.70 -7.08 1.20
CA LEU A 170 -1.43 -5.68 0.87
C LEU A 170 -2.64 -5.01 0.22
N ILE A 171 -2.83 -3.73 0.52
CA ILE A 171 -3.78 -2.84 -0.13
C ILE A 171 -3.01 -1.91 -1.07
N VAL A 172 -3.59 -1.68 -2.25
CA VAL A 172 -3.09 -0.78 -3.29
C VAL A 172 -4.10 0.35 -3.43
N LYS A 173 -3.65 1.59 -3.28
CA LYS A 173 -4.46 2.79 -3.45
C LYS A 173 -3.84 3.67 -4.53
N GLN A 174 -4.62 4.06 -5.52
CA GLN A 174 -4.19 5.11 -6.44
C GLN A 174 -4.26 6.46 -5.76
N LEU A 175 -3.18 7.23 -5.89
CA LEU A 175 -3.07 8.59 -5.39
C LEU A 175 -3.43 9.59 -6.48
N SER A 176 -4.07 10.68 -6.08
CA SER A 176 -4.04 11.91 -6.87
C SER A 176 -2.63 12.53 -6.89
N LYS A 177 -2.38 13.44 -7.83
CA LYS A 177 -1.11 14.19 -7.88
C LYS A 177 -0.83 14.95 -6.59
N ALA A 178 -1.86 15.54 -5.98
CA ALA A 178 -1.75 16.26 -4.71
C ALA A 178 -1.41 15.31 -3.55
N GLU A 179 -2.11 14.18 -3.43
CA GLU A 179 -1.80 13.18 -2.40
C GLU A 179 -0.40 12.59 -2.55
N LYS A 180 0.06 12.37 -3.79
CA LYS A 180 1.43 11.96 -4.07
C LYS A 180 2.44 13.01 -3.57
N GLN A 181 2.20 14.29 -3.83
CA GLN A 181 3.11 15.34 -3.34
C GLN A 181 3.15 15.36 -1.81
N SER A 182 1.98 15.39 -1.16
CA SER A 182 1.88 15.39 0.30
C SER A 182 2.53 14.15 0.92
N ILE A 183 2.35 12.96 0.33
CA ILE A 183 2.97 11.76 0.90
C ILE A 183 4.49 11.78 0.77
N LEU A 184 5.05 12.28 -0.32
CA LEU A 184 6.50 12.35 -0.49
C LEU A 184 7.17 13.35 0.46
N GLU A 185 6.44 14.38 0.89
CA GLU A 185 6.86 15.32 1.94
C GLU A 185 6.73 14.72 3.35
N PHE A 186 5.71 13.90 3.58
CA PHE A 186 5.43 13.23 4.87
C PHE A 186 6.37 12.05 5.19
N ILE A 187 6.76 11.28 4.17
CA ILE A 187 7.45 9.98 4.33
C ILE A 187 8.75 10.04 5.18
N PRO A 188 9.65 11.03 5.04
CA PRO A 188 10.84 11.10 5.88
C PRO A 188 10.53 11.18 7.38
N ALA A 189 9.56 12.02 7.76
CA ALA A 189 9.12 12.15 9.15
C ALA A 189 8.45 10.87 9.66
N TYR A 190 7.68 10.20 8.79
CA TYR A 190 7.04 8.92 9.08
C TYR A 190 8.04 7.79 9.35
N PHE A 191 9.09 7.66 8.53
CA PHE A 191 10.15 6.67 8.76
C PHE A 191 10.87 6.90 10.09
N LYS A 192 11.22 8.16 10.37
CA LYS A 192 11.85 8.54 11.64
C LYS A 192 10.96 8.24 12.85
N TYR A 193 9.67 8.56 12.75
CA TYR A 193 8.70 8.29 13.81
C TYR A 193 8.58 6.78 14.11
N LEU A 194 8.31 5.97 13.08
CA LEU A 194 8.13 4.53 13.28
C LEU A 194 9.42 3.81 13.65
N GLY A 195 10.56 4.20 13.09
CA GLY A 195 11.85 3.64 13.48
C GLY A 195 12.18 3.96 14.95
N THR A 196 11.96 5.21 15.39
CA THR A 196 12.21 5.61 16.79
C THR A 196 11.25 4.86 17.74
N ALA A 197 9.97 4.76 17.37
CA ALA A 197 9.00 3.99 18.13
C ALA A 197 9.43 2.52 18.25
N ARG A 198 9.91 1.93 17.15
CA ARG A 198 10.41 0.55 17.12
C ARG A 198 11.64 0.34 17.99
N GLU A 199 12.64 1.24 17.91
CA GLU A 199 13.82 1.23 18.78
C GLU A 199 13.44 1.31 20.27
N ALA A 200 12.38 2.07 20.59
CA ALA A 200 11.85 2.21 21.95
C ALA A 200 10.89 1.08 22.37
N GLY A 201 10.62 0.08 21.52
CA GLY A 201 9.66 -0.99 21.78
C GLY A 201 8.21 -0.51 21.90
N GLN A 202 7.90 0.64 21.30
CA GLN A 202 6.57 1.23 21.26
C GLN A 202 5.76 0.71 20.08
N GLU A 203 4.48 0.48 20.30
CA GLU A 203 3.53 0.10 19.25
C GLU A 203 2.97 1.34 18.56
N SER A 204 2.66 1.18 17.28
CA SER A 204 1.93 2.15 16.48
C SER A 204 0.72 1.47 15.84
N CYS A 205 -0.37 2.22 15.74
CA CYS A 205 -1.57 1.91 15.00
C CYS A 205 -1.53 2.47 13.56
N LEU A 206 -0.54 3.28 13.15
CA LEU A 206 -0.46 3.77 11.77
C LEU A 206 -0.36 2.62 10.77
N ALA A 207 -1.19 2.64 9.73
CA ALA A 207 -1.11 1.67 8.63
C ALA A 207 0.25 1.76 7.96
N ARG A 208 0.99 0.66 7.95
CA ARG A 208 2.32 0.69 7.38
C ARG A 208 2.27 0.89 5.87
N ILE A 209 2.79 2.02 5.42
CA ILE A 209 3.08 2.28 4.01
C ILE A 209 4.36 1.50 3.67
N LEU A 210 4.27 0.62 2.68
CA LEU A 210 5.35 -0.30 2.31
C LEU A 210 6.01 0.08 0.97
N GLY A 211 5.41 1.02 0.24
CA GLY A 211 6.04 1.66 -0.90
C GLY A 211 5.13 2.64 -1.62
N VAL A 212 5.74 3.59 -2.32
CA VAL A 212 5.07 4.54 -3.21
C VAL A 212 5.72 4.43 -4.58
N TYR A 213 4.91 4.29 -5.63
CA TYR A 213 5.36 4.00 -6.98
C TYR A 213 4.61 4.85 -8.00
N GLN A 214 5.32 5.26 -9.05
CA GLN A 214 4.68 5.69 -10.30
C GLN A 214 4.85 4.57 -11.32
N VAL A 215 3.75 4.17 -11.97
CA VAL A 215 3.78 3.24 -13.10
C VAL A 215 3.36 4.02 -14.34
N HIS A 216 4.21 4.02 -15.37
CA HIS A 216 3.94 4.63 -16.66
C HIS A 216 4.01 3.55 -17.74
N ILE A 217 2.93 3.38 -18.49
CA ILE A 217 2.83 2.44 -19.60
C ILE A 217 2.61 3.24 -20.88
N THR A 218 3.56 3.17 -21.80
CA THR A 218 3.47 3.76 -23.14
C THR A 218 3.30 2.64 -24.16
N TRP A 219 2.09 2.52 -24.72
CA TRP A 219 1.79 1.51 -25.72
C TRP A 219 2.32 1.97 -27.08
N GLN A 220 2.94 1.07 -27.83
CA GLN A 220 3.28 1.33 -29.22
C GLN A 220 2.08 0.96 -30.09
N GLY A 221 1.54 1.93 -30.84
CA GLY A 221 0.46 1.66 -31.79
C GLY A 221 0.95 0.77 -32.94
N LYS A 222 0.09 -0.12 -33.46
CA LYS A 222 0.37 -0.79 -34.74
C LYS A 222 0.20 0.21 -35.87
N GLU A 223 1.23 0.42 -36.69
CA GLU A 223 1.06 1.00 -38.02
C GLU A 223 0.11 0.11 -38.83
N HIS A 224 -1.13 0.54 -39.05
CA HIS A 224 -1.96 0.01 -40.11
C HIS A 224 -1.97 1.04 -41.24
N GLY A 225 -1.07 0.85 -42.21
CA GLY A 225 -1.14 1.46 -43.54
C GLY A 225 -1.18 2.99 -43.59
N GLY A 226 0.00 3.61 -43.74
CA GLY A 226 0.16 4.90 -44.41
C GLY A 226 -0.77 6.03 -43.96
N GLY A 227 -0.60 6.55 -42.74
CA GLY A 227 -1.25 7.79 -42.34
C GLY A 227 -1.33 7.98 -40.83
N SER A 228 -0.49 8.88 -40.31
CA SER A 228 -0.45 9.42 -38.94
C SER A 228 -0.29 8.38 -37.81
N VAL A 229 0.89 8.38 -37.20
CA VAL A 229 1.20 7.66 -35.96
C VAL A 229 0.23 8.14 -34.89
N SER A 230 -0.81 7.35 -34.59
CA SER A 230 -1.58 7.56 -33.36
C SER A 230 -0.67 7.16 -32.20
N SER A 231 -0.06 8.16 -31.58
CA SER A 231 0.58 8.07 -30.26
C SER A 231 -0.26 7.14 -29.40
N GLY A 232 0.30 6.00 -29.00
CA GLY A 232 -0.45 5.04 -28.20
C GLY A 232 -0.92 5.65 -26.88
N LYS A 233 -1.97 5.07 -26.30
CA LYS A 233 -2.62 5.59 -25.09
C LYS A 233 -1.68 5.47 -23.89
N ASP A 234 -1.03 6.55 -23.49
CA ASP A 234 -0.23 6.58 -22.26
C ASP A 234 -1.11 6.40 -21.01
N VAL A 235 -0.64 5.56 -20.08
CA VAL A 235 -1.28 5.35 -18.77
C VAL A 235 -0.27 5.64 -17.68
N VAL A 236 -0.57 6.62 -16.83
CA VAL A 236 0.22 6.95 -15.64
C VAL A 236 -0.60 6.71 -14.39
N MET A 237 -0.07 5.93 -13.45
CA MET A 237 -0.68 5.64 -12.16
C MET A 237 0.30 5.96 -11.05
N GLU A 238 -0.15 6.76 -10.07
CA GLU A 238 0.56 6.97 -8.80
C GLU A 238 -0.06 6.01 -7.79
N LEU A 239 0.73 5.11 -7.20
CA LEU A 239 0.26 4.00 -6.39
C LEU A 239 0.96 4.01 -5.03
N LEU A 240 0.15 3.91 -3.98
CA LEU A 240 0.59 3.65 -2.61
C LEU A 240 0.24 2.21 -2.25
N ILE A 241 1.24 1.49 -1.74
CA ILE A 241 1.09 0.13 -1.24
C ILE A 241 1.21 0.17 0.29
N MET A 242 0.24 -0.40 0.98
CA MET A 242 0.20 -0.46 2.44
C MET A 242 -0.26 -1.82 2.94
N GLU A 243 0.01 -2.12 4.20
CA GLU A 243 -0.45 -3.35 4.84
C GLU A 243 -1.99 -3.42 4.87
N ASN A 244 -2.52 -4.64 4.77
CA ASN A 244 -3.91 -4.92 5.10
C ASN A 244 -4.00 -5.37 6.57
N PHE A 245 -4.53 -4.53 7.44
CA PHE A 245 -4.76 -4.87 8.86
C PHE A 245 -5.58 -6.15 9.06
N PHE A 246 -6.51 -6.43 8.16
CA PHE A 246 -7.41 -7.58 8.28
C PHE A 246 -6.81 -8.87 7.73
N TYR A 247 -5.54 -8.87 7.29
CA TYR A 247 -4.87 -10.06 6.81
C TYR A 247 -4.89 -11.19 7.85
N GLY A 248 -5.34 -12.38 7.44
CA GLY A 248 -5.42 -13.56 8.32
C GLY A 248 -6.45 -13.44 9.46
N ARG A 249 -7.42 -12.53 9.34
CA ARG A 249 -8.50 -12.30 10.32
C ARG A 249 -9.86 -12.59 9.69
N SER A 250 -10.79 -13.06 10.51
CA SER A 250 -12.19 -13.23 10.11
C SER A 250 -12.97 -12.04 10.66
N ILE A 251 -13.06 -10.97 9.87
CA ILE A 251 -13.73 -9.74 10.33
C ILE A 251 -15.22 -9.82 10.05
N GLN A 252 -16.05 -9.83 11.10
CA GLN A 252 -17.52 -9.83 10.96
C GLN A 252 -18.11 -8.42 11.03
N ARG A 253 -17.34 -7.45 11.50
CA ARG A 253 -17.79 -6.06 11.58
C ARG A 253 -16.61 -5.12 11.43
N VAL A 254 -16.79 -4.09 10.61
CA VAL A 254 -15.81 -3.03 10.38
C VAL A 254 -16.41 -1.70 10.78
N TYR A 255 -15.63 -0.87 11.46
CA TYR A 255 -15.95 0.54 11.72
C TYR A 255 -14.85 1.43 11.13
N ASP A 256 -15.25 2.53 10.50
CA ASP A 256 -14.41 3.66 10.12
C ASP A 256 -14.81 4.85 10.99
N LEU A 257 -13.97 5.17 11.96
CA LEU A 257 -14.25 6.14 13.02
C LEU A 257 -13.36 7.37 12.85
N LYS A 258 -13.92 8.58 12.87
CA LYS A 258 -13.11 9.82 12.95
C LYS A 258 -13.39 10.67 14.19
N GLY A 259 -14.38 10.31 14.99
CA GLY A 259 -14.79 11.06 16.19
C GLY A 259 -15.60 12.32 15.91
N SER A 260 -15.82 12.68 14.64
CA SER A 260 -16.73 13.77 14.26
C SER A 260 -18.19 13.32 14.34
N GLU A 261 -19.16 14.23 14.56
CA GLU A 261 -20.58 13.84 14.70
C GLU A 261 -21.40 13.94 13.39
N ARG A 262 -20.99 14.80 12.46
CA ARG A 262 -21.75 15.08 11.24
C ARG A 262 -21.53 14.04 10.15
N ASP A 263 -22.61 13.61 9.50
CA ASP A 263 -22.61 12.65 8.38
C ASP A 263 -21.91 11.31 8.71
N ARG A 264 -22.05 10.84 9.95
CA ARG A 264 -21.44 9.62 10.51
C ARG A 264 -22.38 8.47 10.79
N TYR A 265 -23.37 8.28 9.93
CA TYR A 265 -24.31 7.16 10.05
C TYR A 265 -24.54 6.49 8.70
N VAL A 266 -24.35 5.17 8.65
CA VAL A 266 -24.71 4.34 7.51
C VAL A 266 -26.09 3.75 7.74
N VAL A 267 -27.00 4.02 6.81
CA VAL A 267 -28.40 3.54 6.83
C VAL A 267 -28.52 2.10 6.33
N GLU A 268 -27.58 1.66 5.49
CA GLU A 268 -27.56 0.31 4.95
C GLU A 268 -27.44 -0.75 6.05
N ASN A 269 -27.91 -1.97 5.75
CA ASN A 269 -27.95 -3.06 6.71
C ASN A 269 -26.55 -3.31 7.32
N PRO A 270 -26.36 -3.14 8.64
CA PRO A 270 -25.06 -3.35 9.30
C PRO A 270 -24.51 -4.78 9.21
N LYS A 271 -25.36 -5.74 8.81
CA LYS A 271 -24.98 -7.14 8.58
C LYS A 271 -24.69 -7.45 7.11
N ALA A 272 -24.79 -6.47 6.21
CA ALA A 272 -24.42 -6.66 4.82
C ALA A 272 -22.92 -7.02 4.73
N ILE A 273 -22.60 -7.97 3.85
CA ILE A 273 -21.22 -8.39 3.62
C ILE A 273 -20.44 -7.17 3.10
N GLY A 274 -19.34 -6.83 3.78
CA GLY A 274 -18.52 -5.67 3.43
C GLY A 274 -19.06 -4.33 3.93
N ALA A 275 -20.10 -4.30 4.76
CA ALA A 275 -20.56 -3.07 5.40
C ALA A 275 -19.46 -2.48 6.29
N VAL A 276 -19.17 -1.20 6.05
CA VAL A 276 -18.30 -0.38 6.89
C VAL A 276 -19.18 0.59 7.65
N LEU A 277 -19.20 0.47 8.98
CA LEU A 277 -20.03 1.28 9.86
C LEU A 277 -19.28 2.52 10.32
N LEU A 278 -19.99 3.57 10.71
CA LEU A 278 -19.39 4.84 11.13
C LEU A 278 -19.62 5.09 12.63
N ASP A 279 -19.22 6.27 13.09
CA ASP A 279 -19.19 6.67 14.51
C ASP A 279 -20.55 6.52 15.21
N GLU A 280 -21.65 6.97 14.60
CA GLU A 280 -22.98 6.86 15.21
C GLU A 280 -23.49 5.42 15.25
N ASN A 281 -23.16 4.61 14.22
CA ASN A 281 -23.47 3.19 14.23
C ASN A 281 -22.76 2.46 15.38
N LEU A 282 -21.51 2.85 15.72
CA LEU A 282 -20.81 2.29 16.87
C LEU A 282 -21.52 2.62 18.18
N LYS A 283 -21.93 3.89 18.36
CA LYS A 283 -22.66 4.34 19.57
C LYS A 283 -23.94 3.52 19.78
N GLU A 284 -24.75 3.38 18.74
CA GLU A 284 -25.99 2.59 18.80
C GLU A 284 -25.72 1.10 19.08
N MET A 285 -24.75 0.51 18.37
CA MET A 285 -24.42 -0.90 18.54
C MET A 285 -23.88 -1.20 19.94
N ASN A 286 -23.17 -0.27 20.57
CA ASN A 286 -22.67 -0.44 21.92
C ASN A 286 -23.78 -0.47 22.99
N LEU A 287 -24.98 0.03 22.71
CA LEU A 287 -26.13 -0.09 23.62
C LEU A 287 -26.66 -1.52 23.71
N SER A 288 -26.55 -2.30 22.62
CA SER A 288 -27.10 -3.66 22.54
C SER A 288 -26.02 -4.76 22.59
N SER A 289 -24.80 -4.45 22.14
CA SER A 289 -23.69 -5.39 22.02
C SER A 289 -22.38 -4.62 22.26
N PRO A 290 -22.07 -4.25 23.52
CA PRO A 290 -20.92 -3.44 23.86
C PRO A 290 -19.60 -4.11 23.45
N THR A 291 -18.70 -3.31 22.89
CA THR A 291 -17.34 -3.74 22.61
C THR A 291 -16.48 -3.55 23.87
N VAL A 292 -16.15 -4.65 24.53
CA VAL A 292 -15.36 -4.63 25.79
C VAL A 292 -13.92 -5.02 25.50
N VAL A 293 -12.97 -4.24 26.01
CA VAL A 293 -11.53 -4.48 25.88
C VAL A 293 -10.93 -4.56 27.28
N GLY A 294 -10.07 -5.56 27.51
CA GLY A 294 -9.37 -5.70 28.79
C GLY A 294 -8.49 -4.49 29.10
N PRO A 295 -8.32 -4.11 30.38
CA PRO A 295 -7.64 -2.87 30.77
C PRO A 295 -6.19 -2.79 30.28
N TYR A 296 -5.48 -3.92 30.23
CA TYR A 296 -4.12 -3.98 29.71
C TYR A 296 -4.06 -3.66 28.21
N ALA A 297 -4.90 -4.32 27.41
CA ALA A 297 -4.97 -4.08 25.96
C ALA A 297 -5.44 -2.65 25.65
N PHE A 298 -6.43 -2.16 26.40
CA PHE A 298 -6.90 -0.78 26.27
C PHE A 298 -5.81 0.24 26.59
N GLY A 299 -5.01 0.04 27.65
CA GLY A 299 -3.89 0.90 27.99
C GLY A 299 -2.74 0.88 26.97
N ARG A 300 -2.58 -0.21 26.21
CA ARG A 300 -1.64 -0.26 25.07
C ARG A 300 -2.19 0.52 23.88
N LEU A 301 -3.45 0.27 23.51
CA LEU A 301 -4.13 0.98 22.44
C LEU A 301 -4.14 2.49 22.67
N GLN A 302 -4.49 2.94 23.88
CA GLN A 302 -4.54 4.35 24.22
C GLN A 302 -3.16 5.03 24.07
N ARG A 303 -2.09 4.36 24.48
CA ARG A 303 -0.72 4.88 24.31
C ARG A 303 -0.32 4.96 22.84
N ALA A 304 -0.58 3.91 22.05
CA ALA A 304 -0.27 3.90 20.63
C ALA A 304 -1.03 5.00 19.89
N VAL A 305 -2.35 5.09 20.09
CA VAL A 305 -3.20 6.13 19.48
C VAL A 305 -2.75 7.53 19.92
N TRP A 306 -2.40 7.73 21.19
CA TRP A 306 -1.91 9.03 21.68
C TRP A 306 -0.60 9.45 21.01
N SER A 307 0.37 8.53 20.92
CA SER A 307 1.64 8.81 20.25
C SER A 307 1.45 9.08 18.76
N ASP A 308 0.64 8.26 18.07
CA ASP A 308 0.41 8.39 16.63
C ASP A 308 -0.33 9.68 16.30
N THR A 309 -1.39 10.01 17.03
CA THR A 309 -2.16 11.24 16.80
C THR A 309 -1.35 12.48 17.15
N GLY A 310 -0.48 12.41 18.17
CA GLY A 310 0.50 13.46 18.45
C GLY A 310 1.49 13.66 17.31
N PHE A 311 2.01 12.58 16.73
CA PHE A 311 2.86 12.66 15.53
C PHE A 311 2.11 13.27 14.34
N LEU A 312 0.92 12.75 13.99
CA LEU A 312 0.12 13.25 12.87
C LEU A 312 -0.21 14.74 13.01
N SER A 313 -0.55 15.18 14.23
CA SER A 313 -0.77 16.60 14.51
C SER A 313 0.48 17.45 14.27
N ASN A 314 1.67 16.97 14.66
CA ASN A 314 2.92 17.71 14.47
C ASN A 314 3.31 17.87 13.01
N VAL A 315 2.88 16.96 12.13
CA VAL A 315 3.14 17.02 10.69
C VAL A 315 1.94 17.54 9.87
N GLY A 316 0.95 18.16 10.54
CA GLY A 316 -0.17 18.83 9.88
C GLY A 316 -1.15 17.88 9.17
N VAL A 317 -1.22 16.62 9.57
CA VAL A 317 -2.13 15.63 8.98
C VAL A 317 -3.42 15.57 9.78
N MET A 318 -4.56 15.61 9.08
CA MET A 318 -5.90 15.43 9.68
C MET A 318 -6.81 14.60 8.78
N ASP A 319 -8.09 14.49 9.14
CA ASP A 319 -9.12 13.72 8.42
C ASP A 319 -8.81 12.22 8.23
N TYR A 320 -7.87 11.69 9.01
CA TYR A 320 -7.61 10.25 9.13
C TYR A 320 -8.72 9.55 9.92
N SER A 321 -8.83 8.24 9.70
CA SER A 321 -9.79 7.38 10.40
C SER A 321 -9.10 6.33 11.24
N LEU A 322 -9.72 5.97 12.36
CA LEU A 322 -9.44 4.75 13.11
C LEU A 322 -10.32 3.63 12.54
N LEU A 323 -9.71 2.74 11.78
CA LEU A 323 -10.34 1.53 11.27
C LEU A 323 -10.35 0.46 12.37
N VAL A 324 -11.52 -0.10 12.68
CA VAL A 324 -11.70 -1.13 13.70
C VAL A 324 -12.40 -2.34 13.10
N GLY A 325 -11.70 -3.47 13.09
CA GLY A 325 -12.25 -4.78 12.75
C GLY A 325 -12.52 -5.60 14.00
N VAL A 326 -13.71 -6.20 14.08
CA VAL A 326 -14.06 -7.17 15.12
C VAL A 326 -13.89 -8.58 14.56
N ASP A 327 -12.97 -9.36 15.13
CA ASP A 327 -12.81 -10.79 14.87
C ASP A 327 -13.43 -11.60 16.02
N LYS A 328 -14.67 -12.04 15.82
CA LYS A 328 -15.43 -12.86 16.77
C LYS A 328 -14.91 -14.28 16.88
N THR A 329 -14.14 -14.76 15.90
CA THR A 329 -13.59 -16.12 15.93
C THR A 329 -12.38 -16.18 16.86
N LYS A 330 -11.52 -15.16 16.78
CA LYS A 330 -10.34 -15.03 17.64
C LYS A 330 -10.60 -14.25 18.93
N HIS A 331 -11.77 -13.62 19.05
CA HIS A 331 -12.11 -12.69 20.13
C HIS A 331 -11.14 -11.51 20.23
N GLU A 332 -10.79 -10.94 19.08
CA GLU A 332 -9.80 -9.85 18.96
C GLU A 332 -10.42 -8.62 18.30
N LEU A 333 -9.87 -7.45 18.66
CA LEU A 333 -10.04 -6.23 17.88
C LEU A 333 -8.77 -5.99 17.08
N VAL A 334 -8.97 -5.64 15.82
CA VAL A 334 -7.92 -5.24 14.89
C VAL A 334 -8.10 -3.76 14.63
N ILE A 335 -7.09 -2.96 14.97
CA ILE A 335 -7.22 -1.51 14.98
C ILE A 335 -6.06 -0.88 14.22
N GLY A 336 -6.36 0.09 13.38
CA GLY A 336 -5.37 0.81 12.61
C GLY A 336 -5.82 2.22 12.21
N ILE A 337 -4.92 3.18 12.20
CA ILE A 337 -5.16 4.53 11.67
C ILE A 337 -4.87 4.50 10.17
N ILE A 338 -5.84 4.92 9.37
CA ILE A 338 -5.80 4.94 7.90
C ILE A 338 -6.07 6.34 7.35
N ASP A 339 -5.85 6.53 6.04
CA ASP A 339 -6.13 7.77 5.32
C ASP A 339 -5.38 9.03 5.82
N PHE A 340 -4.27 8.85 6.53
CA PHE A 340 -3.39 9.91 7.04
C PHE A 340 -2.42 10.48 5.98
N ILE A 341 -2.83 10.52 4.71
CA ILE A 341 -1.96 10.91 3.57
C ILE A 341 -2.14 12.36 3.13
N ARG A 342 -3.10 13.09 3.71
CA ARG A 342 -3.40 14.48 3.36
C ARG A 342 -2.94 15.40 4.47
N GLN A 343 -1.97 16.25 4.14
CA GLN A 343 -1.61 17.39 4.98
C GLN A 343 -2.54 18.55 4.68
N VAL A 344 -2.91 19.31 5.70
CA VAL A 344 -3.58 20.59 5.52
C VAL A 344 -2.51 21.63 5.30
N GLN A 345 -2.56 22.31 4.17
CA GLN A 345 -1.80 23.52 3.98
C GLN A 345 -2.49 24.61 4.80
N ASP A 346 -1.78 25.18 5.77
CA ASP A 346 -2.21 26.42 6.41
C ASP A 346 -2.32 27.48 5.31
N GLY A 347 -3.55 27.98 5.10
CA GLY A 347 -3.89 28.96 4.07
C GLY A 347 -3.52 30.39 4.42
#